data_AF-F8KPQ2-F1
#
_entry.id   AF-F8KPQ2-F1
#
_cell.length_a   1.000
_cell.length_b   1.000
_cell.length_c   1.000
_cell.angle_alpha   90.00
_cell.angle_beta   90.00
_cell.angle_gamma   90.00
#
_symmetry.space_group_name_H-M   'P 1'
#
loop_
_entity.id
_entity.type
_entity.pdbx_description
1 polymer ?
#
loop_
_entity_poly.entity_id
_entity_poly.type
_entity_poly.pdbx_seq_one_letter_code
_entity_poly.pdbx_strand_id
1 'polypeptide(L)'
;MADSKYPLNQILYGPPGTGKTYQTINKALEILGFKDDEAIKNELKRVGKSIDGDERIRAKALFDHYKEEGRIEFVTFHQSYSYEEFVEGIRPDVDKDVDKDKGDRQVVYRVKDGIFKKICERAREVLKNQFAQETNDVPNQMESHMVAKEGYKEDMDYLDQLIHDFAEDVKKIIRSEGKFVLCDGKKEYVTIRKVSDDEKGASKITGKEVTKYSFKLGGSIKEGTQGLARHMIERDYFNFKSGKIKRLQDIQPWGKSKREYHGNAQYYYPLYKKIYEYERDHFKAHPKPLQPSLSIEDSKKKVSQNKGMSKQKEIPNYILIIDEINRGNLASILGEIITLIEPSKRLGNSEELKVILPYSQGQKKKKDKKKKDQDQDGQNENMEEVEGEEEEKELFGVPNNLYIIGTMNTADKNIALMDTALRRRFTFVEMMSKPDELKNRIKDKDNQDTGISLETLLRVMNKRIEFLLDRHHTIGHTYFLGLETLEDLQECFANKIIPLLQEYFYDDYAKIDIVLNGNGMLKGEKVQDVITKDKAVKVVDKLEKSFKSLVDTDKKVYKITELNGWDGGVFKKI
;
A
#
# COMPACT_ATOMS: atom_id res chain seq x y z
N MET A 1 -9.43 1.12 14.52
CA MET A 1 -8.57 1.31 13.33
C MET A 1 -8.90 2.68 12.79
N ALA A 2 -7.91 3.53 12.50
CA ALA A 2 -8.20 4.77 11.79
C ALA A 2 -8.90 4.38 10.48
N ASP A 3 -10.12 4.85 10.31
CA ASP A 3 -10.93 4.67 9.12
C ASP A 3 -10.20 5.39 7.99
N SER A 4 -9.28 4.69 7.31
CA SER A 4 -8.49 5.29 6.25
C SER A 4 -9.44 5.63 5.12
N LYS A 5 -9.61 6.93 4.86
CA LYS A 5 -10.42 7.48 3.77
C LYS A 5 -10.05 6.89 2.39
N TYR A 6 -8.88 6.27 2.25
CA TYR A 6 -8.34 5.79 0.99
C TYR A 6 -8.02 4.28 1.04
N PRO A 7 -8.34 3.51 -0.01
CA PRO A 7 -7.96 2.10 -0.07
C PRO A 7 -6.44 1.94 -0.04
N LEU A 8 -5.94 0.93 0.67
CA LEU A 8 -4.50 0.64 0.76
C LEU A 8 -3.88 0.20 -0.59
N ASN A 9 -4.70 -0.37 -1.48
CA ASN A 9 -4.30 -0.82 -2.81
C ASN A 9 -5.28 -0.25 -3.84
N GLN A 10 -4.79 0.54 -4.79
CA GLN A 10 -5.61 1.20 -5.81
C GLN A 10 -4.96 1.05 -7.18
N ILE A 11 -5.78 0.95 -8.23
CA ILE A 11 -5.33 1.02 -9.62
C ILE A 11 -6.16 2.09 -10.33
N LEU A 12 -5.49 3.13 -10.82
CA LEU A 12 -6.06 4.13 -11.73
C LEU A 12 -5.95 3.59 -13.16
N TYR A 13 -7.07 3.33 -13.81
CA TYR A 13 -7.06 2.71 -15.14
C TYR A 13 -7.92 3.47 -16.13
N GLY A 14 -7.50 3.45 -17.40
CA GLY A 14 -8.29 4.02 -18.48
C GLY A 14 -7.45 4.29 -19.73
N PRO A 15 -8.05 4.91 -20.75
CA PRO A 15 -7.37 5.17 -22.00
C PRO A 15 -6.15 6.10 -21.87
N PRO A 16 -5.24 6.12 -22.86
CA PRO A 16 -4.13 7.07 -22.91
C PRO A 16 -4.58 8.54 -22.82
N GLY A 17 -3.77 9.36 -22.13
CA GLY A 17 -4.02 10.80 -22.01
C GLY A 17 -5.17 11.21 -21.08
N THR A 18 -5.64 10.34 -20.18
CA THR A 18 -6.73 10.69 -19.23
C THR A 18 -6.23 11.31 -17.92
N GLY A 19 -4.94 11.62 -17.82
CA GLY A 19 -4.35 12.30 -16.66
C GLY A 19 -4.02 11.39 -15.48
N LYS A 20 -3.90 10.07 -15.70
CA LYS A 20 -3.57 9.08 -14.65
C LYS A 20 -2.34 9.46 -13.84
N THR A 21 -1.22 9.78 -14.49
CA THR A 21 0.04 10.18 -13.81
C THR A 21 -0.14 11.39 -12.91
N TYR A 22 -0.87 12.40 -13.37
CA TYR A 22 -1.17 13.60 -12.57
C TYR A 22 -2.08 13.27 -11.38
N GLN A 23 -3.13 12.49 -11.60
CA GLN A 23 -4.02 12.07 -10.52
C GLN A 23 -3.31 11.18 -9.49
N THR A 24 -2.35 10.35 -9.91
CA THR A 24 -1.52 9.57 -8.99
C THR A 24 -0.72 10.47 -8.05
N ILE A 25 -0.16 11.58 -8.56
CA ILE A 25 0.56 12.57 -7.73
C ILE A 25 -0.39 13.18 -6.70
N ASN A 26 -1.53 13.70 -7.14
CA ASN A 26 -2.52 14.30 -6.24
C ASN A 26 -3.00 13.30 -5.19
N LYS A 27 -3.30 12.06 -5.61
CA LYS A 27 -3.75 10.99 -4.72
C LYS A 27 -2.69 10.64 -3.67
N ALA A 28 -1.43 10.61 -4.08
CA ALA A 28 -0.33 10.37 -3.16
C ALA A 28 -0.26 11.47 -2.10
N LEU A 29 -0.31 12.74 -2.51
CA LEU A 29 -0.30 13.88 -1.59
C LEU A 29 -1.52 13.90 -0.66
N GLU A 30 -2.72 13.57 -1.17
CA GLU A 30 -3.93 13.43 -0.36
C GLU A 30 -3.77 12.37 0.75
N ILE A 31 -3.13 11.24 0.44
CA ILE A 31 -2.83 10.17 1.40
C ILE A 31 -1.79 10.63 2.43
N LEU A 32 -0.84 11.49 2.04
CA LEU A 32 0.11 12.10 2.97
C LEU A 32 -0.50 13.22 3.82
N GLY A 33 -1.76 13.62 3.56
CA GLY A 33 -2.51 14.61 4.33
C GLY A 33 -2.65 15.97 3.67
N PHE A 34 -2.12 16.17 2.46
CA PHE A 34 -2.20 17.43 1.71
C PHE A 34 -3.42 17.39 0.77
N LYS A 35 -4.55 17.91 1.25
CA LYS A 35 -5.86 17.78 0.57
C LYS A 35 -6.19 18.92 -0.41
N ASP A 36 -5.47 20.04 -0.31
CA ASP A 36 -5.69 21.23 -1.13
C ASP A 36 -4.37 21.97 -1.37
N ASP A 37 -4.39 22.89 -2.33
CA ASP A 37 -3.23 23.70 -2.72
C ASP A 37 -2.67 24.54 -1.56
N GLU A 38 -3.50 24.93 -0.59
CA GLU A 38 -3.07 25.70 0.57
C GLU A 38 -2.25 24.85 1.54
N ALA A 39 -2.66 23.60 1.80
CA ALA A 39 -1.86 22.63 2.55
C ALA A 39 -0.52 22.36 1.88
N ILE A 40 -0.50 22.22 0.54
CA ILE A 40 0.73 22.03 -0.25
C ILE A 40 1.65 23.24 -0.12
N LYS A 41 1.13 24.46 -0.27
CA LYS A 41 1.90 25.71 -0.11
C LYS A 41 2.52 25.83 1.27
N ASN A 42 1.76 25.54 2.32
CA ASN A 42 2.23 25.62 3.69
C ASN A 42 3.34 24.60 3.97
N GLU A 43 3.21 23.39 3.42
CA GLU A 43 4.23 22.37 3.55
C GLU A 43 5.50 22.70 2.76
N LEU A 44 5.37 23.18 1.52
CA LEU A 44 6.50 23.63 0.71
C LEU A 44 7.31 24.71 1.45
N LYS A 45 6.63 25.70 2.05
CA LYS A 45 7.27 26.72 2.90
C LYS A 45 7.99 26.10 4.10
N ARG A 46 7.37 25.11 4.77
CA ARG A 46 7.97 24.40 5.92
C ARG A 46 9.26 23.67 5.54
N VAL A 47 9.32 23.09 4.35
CA VAL A 47 10.50 22.36 3.84
C VAL A 47 11.48 23.26 3.09
N GLY A 48 11.31 24.58 3.17
CA GLY A 48 12.24 25.56 2.60
C GLY A 48 12.15 25.72 1.07
N LYS A 49 11.10 25.21 0.43
CA LYS A 49 10.85 25.37 -1.01
C LYS A 49 9.78 26.46 -1.21
N SER A 50 10.12 27.55 -1.90
CA SER A 50 9.13 28.52 -2.39
C SER A 50 9.00 28.38 -3.89
N ILE A 51 7.81 28.02 -4.36
CA ILE A 51 7.56 27.73 -5.77
C ILE A 51 6.44 28.64 -6.25
N ASP A 52 6.82 29.55 -7.13
CA ASP A 52 5.87 30.32 -7.93
C ASP A 52 5.49 29.49 -9.16
N GLY A 53 4.19 29.28 -9.37
CA GLY A 53 3.69 28.32 -10.35
C GLY A 53 2.21 28.04 -10.15
N ASP A 54 1.62 27.18 -10.97
CA ASP A 54 0.25 26.71 -10.74
C ASP A 54 0.21 25.61 -9.66
N GLU A 55 -1.00 25.14 -9.34
CA GLU A 55 -1.22 24.05 -8.39
C GLU A 55 -0.47 22.76 -8.79
N ARG A 56 -0.34 22.50 -10.10
CA ARG A 56 0.29 21.27 -10.62
C ARG A 56 1.79 21.28 -10.38
N ILE A 57 2.44 22.41 -10.63
CA ILE A 57 3.88 22.59 -10.40
C ILE A 57 4.18 22.43 -8.91
N ARG A 58 3.38 23.02 -8.02
CA ARG A 58 3.53 22.87 -6.57
C ARG A 58 3.33 21.44 -6.10
N ALA A 59 2.26 20.78 -6.56
CA ALA A 59 2.00 19.39 -6.23
C ALA A 59 3.15 18.48 -6.67
N LYS A 60 3.64 18.65 -7.91
CA LYS A 60 4.78 17.89 -8.43
C LYS A 60 6.04 18.08 -7.58
N ALA A 61 6.34 19.31 -7.20
CA ALA A 61 7.54 19.57 -6.41
C ALA A 61 7.47 19.02 -4.97
N LEU A 62 6.30 19.07 -4.34
CA LEU A 62 6.11 18.45 -3.03
C LEU A 62 6.17 16.93 -3.12
N PHE A 63 5.62 16.36 -4.19
CA PHE A 63 5.74 14.95 -4.50
C PHE A 63 7.20 14.51 -4.66
N ASP A 64 7.98 15.25 -5.44
CA ASP A 64 9.39 14.95 -5.67
C ASP A 64 10.20 15.05 -4.37
N HIS A 65 9.88 16.02 -3.49
CA HIS A 65 10.46 16.08 -2.15
C HIS A 65 10.19 14.81 -1.33
N TYR A 66 8.95 14.32 -1.28
CA TYR A 66 8.63 13.10 -0.54
C TYR A 66 9.15 11.81 -1.19
N LYS A 67 9.44 11.86 -2.50
CA LYS A 67 10.20 10.82 -3.20
C LYS A 67 11.67 10.83 -2.76
N GLU A 68 12.30 12.00 -2.70
CA GLU A 68 13.68 12.16 -2.20
C GLU A 68 13.83 11.70 -0.73
N GLU A 69 12.83 11.96 0.12
CA GLU A 69 12.79 11.45 1.51
C GLU A 69 12.54 9.94 1.62
N GLY A 70 12.28 9.24 0.51
CA GLY A 70 11.98 7.82 0.48
C GLY A 70 10.62 7.44 1.07
N ARG A 71 9.72 8.42 1.26
CA ARG A 71 8.31 8.20 1.65
C ARG A 71 7.45 7.80 0.46
N ILE A 72 7.85 8.21 -0.75
CA ILE A 72 7.25 7.78 -2.01
C ILE A 72 8.29 7.01 -2.83
N GLU A 73 7.95 5.82 -3.30
CA GLU A 73 8.69 5.11 -4.34
C GLU A 73 7.88 5.09 -5.62
N PHE A 74 8.56 5.20 -6.75
CA PHE A 74 7.95 5.16 -8.08
C PHE A 74 8.71 4.17 -8.95
N VAL A 75 8.00 3.18 -9.48
CA VAL A 75 8.52 2.19 -10.40
C VAL A 75 7.61 2.08 -11.61
N THR A 76 8.18 1.83 -12.79
CA THR A 76 7.42 1.51 -14.00
C THR A 76 7.70 0.05 -14.36
N PHE A 77 6.66 -0.74 -14.60
CA PHE A 77 6.84 -2.12 -15.04
C PHE A 77 7.11 -2.20 -16.55
N HIS A 78 8.16 -2.94 -16.90
CA HIS A 78 8.44 -3.38 -18.26
C HIS A 78 8.11 -4.87 -18.41
N GLN A 79 8.01 -5.37 -19.64
CA GLN A 79 7.72 -6.78 -19.94
C GLN A 79 8.70 -7.78 -19.29
N SER A 80 9.93 -7.33 -19.05
CA SER A 80 11.02 -8.11 -18.44
C SER A 80 11.17 -7.86 -16.94
N TYR A 81 10.31 -7.03 -16.33
CA TYR A 81 10.42 -6.70 -14.91
C TYR A 81 10.13 -7.95 -14.05
N SER A 82 10.95 -8.19 -13.04
CA SER A 82 10.97 -9.48 -12.34
C SER A 82 10.90 -9.35 -10.82
N TYR A 83 10.67 -10.48 -10.15
CA TYR A 83 10.63 -10.59 -8.70
C TYR A 83 11.93 -10.09 -8.05
N GLU A 84 13.07 -10.40 -8.68
CA GLU A 84 14.41 -10.08 -8.19
C GLU A 84 14.68 -8.57 -8.12
N GLU A 85 14.00 -7.78 -8.94
CA GLU A 85 14.07 -6.32 -8.91
C GLU A 85 13.04 -5.72 -7.95
N PHE A 86 11.87 -6.35 -7.85
CA PHE A 86 10.75 -5.82 -7.08
C PHE A 86 10.85 -6.14 -5.58
N VAL A 87 11.13 -7.39 -5.21
CA VAL A 87 11.05 -7.88 -3.82
C VAL A 87 12.45 -8.14 -3.26
N GLU A 88 13.18 -9.11 -3.80
CA GLU A 88 14.57 -9.39 -3.47
C GLU A 88 15.21 -10.32 -4.50
N GLY A 89 16.50 -10.13 -4.76
CA GLY A 89 17.21 -10.93 -5.75
C GLY A 89 18.70 -11.05 -5.46
N ILE A 90 19.32 -12.07 -6.04
CA ILE A 90 20.77 -12.25 -5.95
C ILE A 90 21.45 -11.34 -6.98
N ARG A 91 22.51 -10.64 -6.56
CA ARG A 91 23.34 -9.82 -7.43
C ARG A 91 24.83 -10.12 -7.18
N PRO A 92 25.66 -10.14 -8.23
CA PRO A 92 27.10 -10.23 -8.06
C PRO A 92 27.61 -8.96 -7.37
N ASP A 93 28.51 -9.15 -6.42
CA ASP A 93 29.25 -8.12 -5.71
C ASP A 93 30.74 -8.43 -5.82
N VAL A 94 31.56 -7.40 -5.84
CA VAL A 94 33.02 -7.56 -5.91
C VAL A 94 33.52 -7.49 -4.48
N ASP A 95 34.10 -8.57 -3.99
CA ASP A 95 34.68 -8.56 -2.66
C ASP A 95 35.87 -7.58 -2.64
N LYS A 96 35.74 -6.51 -1.85
CA LYS A 96 36.76 -5.46 -1.73
C LYS A 96 37.88 -5.84 -0.78
N ASP A 97 37.71 -6.94 -0.03
CA ASP A 97 38.61 -7.41 1.01
C ASP A 97 39.58 -8.52 0.52
N VAL A 98 39.63 -8.79 -0.78
CA VAL A 98 40.64 -9.68 -1.37
C VAL A 98 41.94 -8.90 -1.58
N ASP A 99 43.03 -9.37 -0.95
CA ASP A 99 44.39 -8.86 -1.09
C ASP A 99 44.69 -8.45 -2.54
N LYS A 100 45.03 -7.17 -2.74
CA LYS A 100 45.37 -6.60 -4.06
C LYS A 100 46.55 -7.31 -4.74
N ASP A 101 47.28 -8.17 -4.02
CA ASP A 101 48.47 -8.88 -4.48
C ASP A 101 48.20 -10.28 -5.05
N LYS A 102 46.95 -10.77 -5.04
CA LYS A 102 46.55 -11.97 -5.81
C LYS A 102 45.47 -11.60 -6.81
N GLY A 103 45.82 -11.62 -8.09
CA GLY A 103 45.04 -11.08 -9.21
C GLY A 103 43.68 -11.73 -9.53
N ASP A 104 43.00 -12.37 -8.57
CA ASP A 104 41.67 -12.95 -8.75
C ASP A 104 40.63 -12.17 -7.93
N ARG A 105 39.89 -11.29 -8.60
CA ARG A 105 38.70 -10.65 -8.01
C ARG A 105 37.61 -11.70 -7.88
N GLN A 106 37.40 -12.24 -6.68
CA GLN A 106 36.33 -13.19 -6.44
C GLN A 106 34.97 -12.48 -6.50
N VAL A 107 34.11 -12.92 -7.42
CA VAL A 107 32.71 -12.45 -7.51
C VAL A 107 31.90 -13.17 -6.44
N VAL A 108 31.36 -12.42 -5.48
CA VAL A 108 30.51 -12.94 -4.40
C VAL A 108 29.06 -12.59 -4.69
N TYR A 109 28.16 -13.56 -4.60
CA TYR A 109 26.75 -13.34 -4.82
C TYR A 109 26.07 -12.94 -3.50
N ARG A 110 25.45 -11.76 -3.46
CA ARG A 110 24.72 -11.26 -2.27
C ARG A 110 23.26 -11.02 -2.61
N VAL A 111 22.37 -11.31 -1.66
CA VAL A 111 20.96 -10.94 -1.78
C VAL A 111 20.85 -9.43 -1.61
N LYS A 112 20.11 -8.78 -2.49
CA LYS A 112 19.79 -7.36 -2.44
C LYS A 112 18.28 -7.18 -2.40
N ASP A 113 17.85 -6.26 -1.55
CA ASP A 113 16.44 -5.95 -1.40
C ASP A 113 15.93 -5.14 -2.59
N GLY A 114 14.77 -5.55 -3.10
CA GLY A 114 14.03 -4.86 -4.13
C GLY A 114 13.29 -3.64 -3.59
N ILE A 115 12.71 -2.86 -4.51
CA ILE A 115 12.03 -1.59 -4.17
C ILE A 115 10.88 -1.77 -3.18
N PHE A 116 10.10 -2.86 -3.33
CA PHE A 116 8.95 -3.16 -2.48
C PHE A 116 9.39 -3.49 -1.05
N LYS A 117 10.41 -4.33 -0.89
CA LYS A 117 10.94 -4.71 0.42
C LYS A 117 11.51 -3.51 1.15
N LYS A 118 12.33 -2.69 0.45
CA LYS A 118 12.92 -1.45 1.00
C LYS A 118 11.87 -0.48 1.54
N ILE A 119 10.80 -0.19 0.78
CA ILE A 119 9.77 0.74 1.27
C ILE A 119 8.96 0.15 2.42
N CYS A 120 8.69 -1.16 2.42
CA CYS A 120 8.05 -1.85 3.54
C CYS A 120 8.90 -1.73 4.82
N GLU A 121 10.22 -1.92 4.70
CA GLU A 121 11.14 -1.82 5.83
C GLU A 121 11.20 -0.39 6.38
N ARG A 122 11.32 0.63 5.52
CA ARG A 122 11.26 2.04 5.97
C ARG A 122 9.95 2.37 6.67
N ALA A 123 8.83 1.93 6.10
CA ALA A 123 7.51 2.12 6.70
C ALA A 123 7.38 1.42 8.07
N ARG A 124 8.01 0.24 8.22
CA ARG A 124 8.08 -0.53 9.46
C ARG A 124 9.03 0.09 10.49
N GLU A 125 10.17 0.61 10.07
CA GLU A 125 11.17 1.22 10.95
C GLU A 125 10.63 2.45 11.63
N VAL A 126 9.84 3.28 10.95
CA VAL A 126 9.22 4.44 11.61
C VAL A 126 8.25 4.02 12.69
N LEU A 127 7.50 2.92 12.48
CA LEU A 127 6.69 2.34 13.55
C LEU A 127 7.58 1.97 14.74
N LYS A 128 8.65 1.20 14.51
CA LYS A 128 9.60 0.79 15.57
C LYS A 128 10.27 1.97 16.28
N ASN A 129 10.71 2.98 15.52
CA ASN A 129 11.46 4.12 16.03
C ASN A 129 10.57 5.14 16.74
N GLN A 130 9.31 5.31 16.33
CA GLN A 130 8.34 6.09 17.11
C GLN A 130 8.05 5.44 18.46
N PHE A 131 8.01 4.11 18.52
CA PHE A 131 7.93 3.39 19.79
C PHE A 131 9.24 3.43 20.60
N ALA A 132 10.41 3.58 19.96
CA ALA A 132 11.72 3.63 20.63
C ALA A 132 12.20 5.04 21.05
N GLN A 133 11.75 6.12 20.38
CA GLN A 133 12.08 7.50 20.75
C GLN A 133 11.29 7.96 21.98
N GLU A 134 10.14 7.35 22.27
CA GLU A 134 9.39 7.58 23.51
C GLU A 134 10.06 6.92 24.74
N THR A 135 11.12 6.12 24.55
CA THR A 135 11.82 5.38 25.62
C THR A 135 13.23 5.89 25.95
N ASN A 136 13.72 6.97 25.33
CA ASN A 136 15.15 7.36 25.37
C ASN A 136 15.56 8.46 26.37
N ASP A 137 14.69 8.90 27.29
CA ASP A 137 15.08 9.81 28.37
C ASP A 137 15.39 9.08 29.70
N VAL A 138 16.13 7.95 29.69
CA VAL A 138 16.87 7.43 30.87
C VAL A 138 18.07 6.56 30.44
N PRO A 139 19.29 6.74 30.98
CA PRO A 139 20.43 5.86 30.70
C PRO A 139 20.29 4.45 31.29
N ASN A 140 20.82 3.51 30.53
CA ASN A 140 20.81 2.05 30.65
C ASN A 140 21.34 1.49 31.99
N GLN A 141 20.46 0.91 32.82
CA GLN A 141 20.77 -0.20 33.74
C GLN A 141 19.55 -1.15 33.85
N MET A 142 19.66 -2.31 33.19
CA MET A 142 18.88 -3.55 33.40
C MET A 142 17.34 -3.43 33.57
N GLU A 143 16.65 -3.63 32.44
CA GLU A 143 15.33 -4.29 32.27
C GLU A 143 14.50 -4.54 33.54
N SER A 144 13.80 -3.50 33.99
CA SER A 144 12.61 -3.61 34.83
C SER A 144 11.91 -2.25 34.85
N HIS A 145 10.58 -2.26 34.92
CA HIS A 145 9.67 -1.11 35.10
C HIS A 145 9.15 -0.45 33.83
N MET A 146 8.00 -0.97 33.40
CA MET A 146 7.02 -0.29 32.56
C MET A 146 6.53 0.96 33.31
N VAL A 147 6.64 2.16 32.71
CA VAL A 147 6.03 3.39 33.27
C VAL A 147 4.79 3.76 32.44
N ALA A 148 3.67 3.91 33.14
CA ALA A 148 2.34 4.19 32.61
C ALA A 148 2.23 5.58 31.97
N LYS A 149 1.77 5.65 30.71
CA LYS A 149 1.24 6.90 30.11
C LYS A 149 -0.19 7.15 30.60
N GLU A 150 -0.63 8.40 30.67
CA GLU A 150 -1.92 8.82 31.24
C GLU A 150 -3.14 8.12 30.60
N GLY A 151 -3.14 7.83 29.28
CA GLY A 151 -4.19 7.03 28.65
C GLY A 151 -4.17 5.53 29.01
N TYR A 152 -2.98 4.99 29.33
CA TYR A 152 -2.83 3.62 29.85
C TYR A 152 -3.32 3.50 31.29
N LYS A 153 -3.35 4.63 32.02
CA LYS A 153 -3.80 4.71 33.42
C LYS A 153 -5.32 4.61 33.50
N GLU A 154 -6.05 5.25 32.59
CA GLU A 154 -7.51 5.15 32.48
C GLU A 154 -7.96 3.74 32.08
N ASP A 155 -7.29 3.10 31.11
CA ASP A 155 -7.57 1.71 30.71
C ASP A 155 -7.27 0.70 31.84
N MET A 156 -6.23 0.95 32.65
CA MET A 156 -5.90 0.09 33.79
C MET A 156 -6.82 0.32 34.99
N ASP A 157 -7.26 1.56 35.25
CA ASP A 157 -8.28 1.84 36.27
C ASP A 157 -9.62 1.19 35.90
N TYR A 158 -9.94 1.17 34.60
CA TYR A 158 -11.07 0.41 34.06
C TYR A 158 -10.90 -1.10 34.24
N LEU A 159 -9.74 -1.66 33.88
CA LEU A 159 -9.47 -3.08 34.08
C LEU A 159 -9.54 -3.47 35.55
N ASP A 160 -9.08 -2.58 36.44
CA ASP A 160 -9.11 -2.80 37.87
C ASP A 160 -10.55 -2.90 38.39
N GLN A 161 -11.43 -2.01 37.93
CA GLN A 161 -12.86 -2.04 38.23
C GLN A 161 -13.53 -3.31 37.64
N LEU A 162 -13.23 -3.65 36.39
CA LEU A 162 -13.75 -4.85 35.75
C LEU A 162 -13.37 -6.14 36.50
N ILE A 163 -12.11 -6.29 36.89
CA ILE A 163 -11.63 -7.44 37.66
C ILE A 163 -12.29 -7.48 39.04
N HIS A 164 -12.47 -6.32 39.69
CA HIS A 164 -13.14 -6.21 40.98
C HIS A 164 -14.60 -6.70 40.89
N ASP A 165 -15.37 -6.14 39.95
CA ASP A 165 -16.79 -6.46 39.80
C ASP A 165 -16.98 -7.93 39.41
N PHE A 166 -16.18 -8.43 38.47
CA PHE A 166 -16.17 -9.84 38.10
C PHE A 166 -15.86 -10.74 39.30
N ALA A 167 -14.86 -10.40 40.11
CA ALA A 167 -14.49 -11.17 41.29
C ALA A 167 -15.60 -11.21 42.34
N GLU A 168 -16.29 -10.10 42.59
CA GLU A 168 -17.40 -10.04 43.54
C GLU A 168 -18.62 -10.83 43.07
N ASP A 169 -18.93 -10.79 41.77
CA ASP A 169 -20.03 -11.61 41.21
C ASP A 169 -19.70 -13.10 41.22
N VAL A 170 -18.45 -13.48 40.92
CA VAL A 170 -17.98 -14.86 41.10
C VAL A 170 -18.11 -15.29 42.57
N LYS A 171 -17.78 -14.43 43.55
CA LYS A 171 -17.99 -14.74 44.98
C LYS A 171 -19.46 -14.94 45.32
N LYS A 172 -20.38 -14.14 44.77
CA LYS A 172 -21.83 -14.29 44.98
C LYS A 172 -22.35 -15.62 44.41
N ILE A 173 -21.92 -15.98 43.20
CA ILE A 173 -22.27 -17.26 42.57
C ILE A 173 -21.73 -18.41 43.41
N ILE A 174 -20.48 -18.34 43.89
CA ILE A 174 -19.91 -19.36 44.78
C ILE A 174 -20.70 -19.49 46.10
N ARG A 175 -21.18 -18.40 46.69
CA ARG A 175 -21.99 -18.46 47.92
C ARG A 175 -23.36 -19.12 47.72
N SER A 176 -23.94 -19.00 46.52
CA SER A 176 -25.27 -19.54 46.20
C SER A 176 -25.21 -20.95 45.61
N GLU A 177 -24.29 -21.20 44.67
CA GLU A 177 -24.16 -22.46 43.92
C GLU A 177 -23.00 -23.34 44.41
N GLY A 178 -22.20 -22.86 45.37
CA GLY A 178 -21.02 -23.55 45.91
C GLY A 178 -19.77 -23.49 45.03
N LYS A 179 -19.90 -23.07 43.76
CA LYS A 179 -18.82 -23.06 42.76
C LYS A 179 -19.19 -22.15 41.58
N PHE A 180 -18.19 -21.67 40.84
CA PHE A 180 -18.35 -21.01 39.55
C PHE A 180 -17.72 -21.86 38.44
N VAL A 181 -18.45 -22.15 37.37
CA VAL A 181 -17.95 -23.00 36.28
C VAL A 181 -17.04 -22.21 35.34
N LEU A 182 -15.77 -22.61 35.25
CA LEU A 182 -14.77 -21.97 34.40
C LEU A 182 -14.76 -22.57 32.98
N CYS A 183 -14.80 -23.90 32.89
CA CYS A 183 -15.02 -24.63 31.65
C CYS A 183 -15.73 -25.96 31.93
N ASP A 184 -16.62 -26.34 31.02
CA ASP A 184 -17.38 -27.59 31.08
C ASP A 184 -17.22 -28.33 29.74
N GLY A 185 -16.45 -29.41 29.74
CA GLY A 185 -16.15 -30.21 28.56
C GLY A 185 -16.06 -31.70 28.88
N LYS A 186 -16.26 -32.55 27.87
CA LYS A 186 -16.33 -34.02 28.00
C LYS A 186 -15.12 -34.70 28.68
N LYS A 187 -13.98 -34.00 28.84
CA LYS A 187 -12.73 -34.55 29.42
C LYS A 187 -12.24 -33.84 30.70
N GLU A 188 -12.56 -32.57 30.91
CA GLU A 188 -12.13 -31.79 32.08
C GLU A 188 -13.24 -30.80 32.50
N TYR A 189 -13.64 -30.86 33.77
CA TYR A 189 -14.59 -29.94 34.39
C TYR A 189 -13.85 -29.08 35.41
N VAL A 190 -13.64 -27.80 35.11
CA VAL A 190 -12.87 -26.88 35.97
C VAL A 190 -13.77 -25.81 36.53
N THR A 191 -13.64 -25.58 37.84
CA THR A 191 -14.43 -24.60 38.58
C THR A 191 -13.54 -23.67 39.38
N ILE A 192 -14.03 -22.47 39.66
CA ILE A 192 -13.50 -21.59 40.69
C ILE A 192 -14.34 -21.83 41.95
N ARG A 193 -13.69 -22.26 43.03
CA ARG A 193 -14.38 -22.56 44.31
C ARG A 193 -14.19 -21.50 45.38
N LYS A 194 -13.16 -20.68 45.24
CA LYS A 194 -12.90 -19.55 46.14
C LYS A 194 -12.18 -18.47 45.37
N VAL A 195 -12.52 -17.22 45.64
CA VAL A 195 -11.73 -16.06 45.25
C VAL A 195 -11.12 -15.51 46.54
N SER A 196 -9.80 -15.58 46.69
CA SER A 196 -9.13 -14.83 47.76
C SER A 196 -8.96 -13.38 47.33
N ASP A 197 -9.17 -12.48 48.27
CA ASP A 197 -8.95 -11.04 48.20
C ASP A 197 -7.84 -10.67 49.19
N ASP A 198 -6.69 -11.35 49.04
CA ASP A 198 -5.51 -11.11 49.85
C ASP A 198 -5.19 -9.61 49.87
N GLU A 199 -4.77 -9.10 51.04
CA GLU A 199 -4.62 -7.68 51.39
C GLU A 199 -4.17 -6.77 50.24
N LYS A 200 -4.59 -5.50 50.32
CA LYS A 200 -4.18 -4.46 49.36
C LYS A 200 -2.68 -4.53 49.08
N GLY A 201 -2.31 -4.49 47.80
CA GLY A 201 -0.90 -4.48 47.41
C GLY A 201 -0.68 -3.83 46.07
N ALA A 202 0.58 -3.57 45.71
CA ALA A 202 0.89 -2.89 44.46
C ALA A 202 0.66 -3.81 43.23
N SER A 203 0.01 -3.27 42.19
CA SER A 203 -0.02 -3.88 40.85
C SER A 203 1.42 -4.03 40.36
N LYS A 204 1.75 -5.19 39.81
CA LYS A 204 3.08 -5.43 39.22
C LYS A 204 3.29 -4.66 37.92
N ILE A 205 2.23 -4.08 37.36
CA ILE A 205 2.27 -3.36 36.08
C ILE A 205 2.23 -1.86 36.31
N THR A 206 1.30 -1.37 37.14
CA THR A 206 1.11 0.07 37.34
C THR A 206 1.73 0.60 38.64
N GLY A 207 2.10 -0.27 39.57
CA GLY A 207 2.58 0.11 40.90
C GLY A 207 1.49 0.67 41.84
N LYS A 208 0.25 0.86 41.35
CA LYS A 208 -0.88 1.36 42.17
C LYS A 208 -1.34 0.32 43.18
N GLU A 209 -1.90 0.79 44.29
CA GLU A 209 -2.56 -0.06 45.27
C GLU A 209 -3.83 -0.69 44.65
N VAL A 210 -3.85 -2.02 44.56
CA VAL A 210 -4.97 -2.81 44.01
C VAL A 210 -5.29 -3.99 44.93
N THR A 211 -6.50 -4.51 44.86
CA THR A 211 -6.88 -5.76 45.54
C THR A 211 -6.30 -6.96 44.80
N LYS A 212 -5.48 -7.77 45.48
CA LYS A 212 -4.79 -8.93 44.87
C LYS A 212 -5.69 -10.16 44.81
N TYR A 213 -6.59 -10.19 43.83
CA TYR A 213 -7.44 -11.37 43.62
C TYR A 213 -6.64 -12.62 43.20
N SER A 214 -6.98 -13.75 43.82
CA SER A 214 -6.58 -15.08 43.35
C SER A 214 -7.79 -16.02 43.23
N PHE A 215 -8.03 -16.51 42.01
CA PHE A 215 -9.11 -17.45 41.72
C PHE A 215 -8.62 -18.89 41.95
N LYS A 216 -9.06 -19.54 43.04
CA LYS A 216 -8.66 -20.89 43.41
C LYS A 216 -9.49 -21.93 42.67
N LEU A 217 -8.80 -22.82 41.95
CA LEU A 217 -9.41 -23.82 41.09
C LEU A 217 -9.82 -25.09 41.87
N GLY A 218 -10.82 -25.78 41.34
CA GLY A 218 -11.28 -27.10 41.78
C GLY A 218 -12.04 -27.83 40.66
N GLY A 219 -12.68 -28.96 40.97
CA GLY A 219 -13.32 -29.82 39.97
C GLY A 219 -12.44 -31.02 39.65
N SER A 220 -12.12 -31.26 38.38
CA SER A 220 -11.20 -32.32 37.93
C SER A 220 -9.73 -32.09 38.33
N ILE A 221 -9.42 -30.97 39.00
CA ILE A 221 -8.08 -30.62 39.49
C ILE A 221 -8.06 -30.76 41.01
N LYS A 222 -6.94 -31.25 41.58
CA LYS A 222 -6.75 -31.39 43.03
C LYS A 222 -7.01 -30.05 43.73
N GLU A 223 -7.99 -30.05 44.64
CA GLU A 223 -8.58 -28.84 45.21
C GLU A 223 -7.53 -27.94 45.90
N GLY A 224 -7.62 -26.63 45.64
CA GLY A 224 -6.79 -25.62 46.32
C GLY A 224 -5.31 -25.57 45.91
N THR A 225 -4.86 -26.45 45.01
CA THR A 225 -3.44 -26.52 44.61
C THR A 225 -3.03 -25.50 43.56
N GLN A 226 -3.97 -24.96 42.78
CA GLN A 226 -3.69 -24.02 41.69
C GLN A 226 -4.57 -22.77 41.83
N GLY A 227 -3.95 -21.60 41.73
CA GLY A 227 -4.61 -20.30 41.76
C GLY A 227 -4.24 -19.45 40.55
N LEU A 228 -5.21 -18.76 39.98
CA LEU A 228 -5.00 -17.78 38.91
C LEU A 228 -4.89 -16.39 39.54
N ALA A 229 -3.69 -15.82 39.50
CA ALA A 229 -3.37 -14.54 40.11
C ALA A 229 -3.72 -13.36 39.19
N ARG A 230 -4.20 -12.27 39.80
CA ARG A 230 -4.57 -11.00 39.16
C ARG A 230 -3.52 -10.43 38.20
N HIS A 231 -2.25 -10.40 38.58
CA HIS A 231 -1.20 -9.78 37.75
C HIS A 231 -1.05 -10.40 36.35
N MET A 232 -1.39 -11.68 36.19
CA MET A 232 -1.43 -12.32 34.87
C MET A 232 -2.65 -11.85 34.06
N ILE A 233 -3.76 -11.50 34.72
CA ILE A 233 -4.94 -10.91 34.07
C ILE A 233 -4.62 -9.48 33.64
N GLU A 234 -4.02 -8.67 34.52
CA GLU A 234 -3.58 -7.30 34.20
C GLU A 234 -2.68 -7.26 32.95
N ARG A 235 -1.78 -8.25 32.80
CA ARG A 235 -0.84 -8.33 31.67
C ARG A 235 -1.51 -8.76 30.37
N ASP A 236 -2.39 -9.76 30.45
CA ASP A 236 -2.80 -10.53 29.28
C ASP A 236 -4.23 -10.23 28.83
N TYR A 237 -5.10 -9.69 29.69
CA TYR A 237 -6.52 -9.55 29.36
C TYR A 237 -6.76 -8.65 28.13
N PHE A 238 -6.09 -7.49 28.04
CA PHE A 238 -6.21 -6.64 26.85
C PHE A 238 -5.56 -7.27 25.60
N ASN A 239 -4.51 -8.06 25.76
CA ASN A 239 -3.91 -8.84 24.66
C ASN A 239 -4.86 -9.96 24.20
N PHE A 240 -5.61 -10.57 25.11
CA PHE A 240 -6.68 -11.52 24.79
C PHE A 240 -7.85 -10.82 24.08
N LYS A 241 -8.37 -9.72 24.65
CA LYS A 241 -9.50 -8.94 24.09
C LYS A 241 -9.21 -8.39 22.69
N SER A 242 -7.98 -7.97 22.44
CA SER A 242 -7.51 -7.49 21.13
C SER A 242 -7.17 -8.60 20.14
N GLY A 243 -7.21 -9.87 20.56
CA GLY A 243 -6.92 -11.03 19.72
C GLY A 243 -5.43 -11.31 19.50
N LYS A 244 -4.52 -10.73 20.30
CA LYS A 244 -3.09 -11.10 20.34
C LYS A 244 -2.85 -12.45 21.03
N ILE A 245 -3.65 -12.80 22.03
CA ILE A 245 -3.67 -14.15 22.63
C ILE A 245 -4.83 -14.92 21.96
N LYS A 246 -4.51 -15.77 20.98
CA LYS A 246 -5.48 -16.51 20.17
C LYS A 246 -5.68 -17.93 20.68
N ARG A 247 -4.66 -18.53 21.30
CA ARG A 247 -4.66 -19.90 21.84
C ARG A 247 -3.96 -19.92 23.20
N LEU A 248 -4.13 -21.00 23.97
CA LEU A 248 -3.54 -21.11 25.30
C LEU A 248 -2.00 -21.03 25.27
N GLN A 249 -1.35 -21.49 24.19
CA GLN A 249 0.12 -21.46 24.05
C GLN A 249 0.68 -20.04 23.94
N ASP A 250 -0.17 -19.04 23.64
CA ASP A 250 0.27 -17.65 23.54
C ASP A 250 0.43 -16.99 24.94
N ILE A 251 -0.02 -17.66 26.01
CA ILE A 251 0.10 -17.17 27.38
C ILE A 251 1.47 -17.58 27.94
N GLN A 252 2.38 -16.62 28.07
CA GLN A 252 3.78 -16.87 28.44
C GLN A 252 4.04 -16.86 29.95
N PRO A 253 5.03 -17.62 30.47
CA PRO A 253 5.52 -17.49 31.84
C PRO A 253 5.96 -16.04 32.15
N TRP A 254 5.89 -15.62 33.41
CA TRP A 254 6.27 -14.25 33.80
C TRP A 254 7.79 -13.99 33.69
N GLY A 255 8.63 -15.03 33.75
CA GLY A 255 10.08 -14.92 33.67
C GLY A 255 10.72 -16.14 32.98
N LYS A 256 12.06 -16.23 32.99
CA LYS A 256 12.82 -17.32 32.34
C LYS A 256 12.28 -18.68 32.78
N SER A 257 11.73 -19.43 31.83
CA SER A 257 11.16 -20.75 32.04
C SER A 257 11.66 -21.70 30.96
N LYS A 258 11.83 -22.97 31.32
CA LYS A 258 12.12 -24.05 30.35
C LYS A 258 10.87 -24.45 29.53
N ARG A 259 9.69 -23.91 29.85
CA ARG A 259 8.43 -24.21 29.16
C ARG A 259 8.12 -23.12 28.15
N GLU A 260 7.65 -23.53 26.97
CA GLU A 260 7.26 -22.65 25.87
C GLU A 260 6.01 -21.80 26.17
N TYR A 261 5.22 -22.15 27.18
CA TYR A 261 4.05 -21.39 27.62
C TYR A 261 3.77 -21.60 29.11
N HIS A 262 2.94 -20.73 29.69
CA HIS A 262 2.63 -20.70 31.12
C HIS A 262 1.97 -22.02 31.56
N GLY A 263 2.44 -22.61 32.67
CA GLY A 263 1.93 -23.91 33.14
C GLY A 263 0.42 -23.96 33.44
N ASN A 264 -0.16 -22.81 33.78
CA ASN A 264 -1.62 -22.65 34.00
C ASN A 264 -2.36 -22.00 32.81
N ALA A 265 -1.73 -21.91 31.62
CA ALA A 265 -2.32 -21.27 30.45
C ALA A 265 -3.68 -21.85 30.06
N GLN A 266 -3.84 -23.17 30.21
CA GLN A 266 -5.09 -23.90 29.97
C GLN A 266 -6.26 -23.42 30.84
N TYR A 267 -6.01 -22.74 31.97
CA TYR A 267 -7.05 -22.18 32.83
C TYR A 267 -7.17 -20.65 32.70
N TYR A 268 -6.06 -19.95 32.44
CA TYR A 268 -6.09 -18.51 32.16
C TYR A 268 -6.89 -18.18 30.90
N TYR A 269 -6.74 -18.98 29.84
CA TYR A 269 -7.44 -18.73 28.59
C TYR A 269 -8.99 -18.82 28.73
N PRO A 270 -9.57 -19.86 29.38
CA PRO A 270 -10.99 -19.85 29.77
C PRO A 270 -11.38 -18.72 30.72
N LEU A 271 -10.52 -18.33 31.66
CA LEU A 271 -10.80 -17.21 32.57
C LEU A 271 -10.95 -15.89 31.81
N TYR A 272 -10.09 -15.62 30.83
CA TYR A 272 -10.21 -14.41 30.01
C TYR A 272 -11.50 -14.39 29.19
N LYS A 273 -11.96 -15.56 28.69
CA LYS A 273 -13.29 -15.68 28.06
C LYS A 273 -14.41 -15.29 29.02
N LYS A 274 -14.37 -15.78 30.27
CA LYS A 274 -15.39 -15.48 31.28
C LYS A 274 -15.41 -14.01 31.68
N ILE A 275 -14.24 -13.38 31.82
CA ILE A 275 -14.15 -11.94 32.09
C ILE A 275 -14.67 -11.13 30.91
N TYR A 276 -14.38 -11.56 29.66
CA TYR A 276 -14.88 -10.90 28.46
C TYR A 276 -16.40 -11.03 28.28
N GLU A 277 -16.97 -12.21 28.58
CA GLU A 277 -18.42 -12.42 28.64
C GLU A 277 -19.06 -11.49 29.69
N TYR A 278 -18.47 -11.43 30.90
CA TYR A 278 -18.95 -10.57 31.97
C TYR A 278 -18.89 -9.08 31.61
N GLU A 279 -17.77 -8.63 31.04
CA GLU A 279 -17.57 -7.26 30.55
C GLU A 279 -18.67 -6.85 29.58
N ARG A 280 -18.95 -7.71 28.59
CA ARG A 280 -20.00 -7.48 27.59
C ARG A 280 -21.39 -7.36 28.22
N ASP A 281 -21.68 -8.16 29.24
CA ASP A 281 -23.03 -8.29 29.80
C ASP A 281 -23.33 -7.23 30.89
N HIS A 282 -22.31 -6.71 31.58
CA HIS A 282 -22.48 -5.81 32.74
C HIS A 282 -22.06 -4.36 32.50
N PHE A 283 -21.21 -4.08 31.51
CA PHE A 283 -20.76 -2.72 31.17
C PHE A 283 -21.42 -2.28 29.84
N LYS A 284 -22.53 -1.53 29.92
CA LYS A 284 -23.23 -1.01 28.73
C LYS A 284 -22.37 0.06 28.02
N ALA A 285 -21.91 -0.28 26.81
CA ALA A 285 -20.92 0.38 25.92
C ALA A 285 -19.46 0.05 26.31
N HIS A 286 -18.80 -0.92 25.70
CA HIS A 286 -18.44 -0.96 24.27
C HIS A 286 -18.44 -2.38 23.68
N PRO A 287 -19.50 -2.74 22.95
CA PRO A 287 -19.28 -3.48 21.70
C PRO A 287 -20.14 -2.92 20.57
N LYS A 288 -19.51 -2.34 19.56
CA LYS A 288 -19.86 -2.63 18.16
C LYS A 288 -18.66 -2.43 17.23
N PRO A 289 -18.27 -3.47 16.46
CA PRO A 289 -17.60 -3.26 15.20
C PRO A 289 -18.64 -2.61 14.25
N LEU A 290 -18.35 -1.42 13.73
CA LEU A 290 -19.25 -0.73 12.80
C LEU A 290 -18.83 -1.02 11.36
N GLN A 291 -19.71 -1.70 10.63
CA GLN A 291 -19.90 -1.57 9.18
C GLN A 291 -21.19 -0.76 8.92
N PRO A 292 -21.39 -0.24 7.69
CA PRO A 292 -22.05 1.05 7.47
C PRO A 292 -23.57 0.94 7.30
N SER A 293 -24.29 1.92 7.83
CA SER A 293 -25.60 2.31 7.29
C SER A 293 -25.85 3.80 7.52
N LEU A 294 -26.26 4.45 6.43
CA LEU A 294 -26.63 5.86 6.29
C LEU A 294 -27.72 6.30 7.29
N SER A 295 -27.61 7.54 7.77
CA SER A 295 -28.64 8.56 7.54
C SER A 295 -28.06 9.96 7.75
N ILE A 296 -28.41 10.82 6.79
CA ILE A 296 -28.21 12.26 6.75
C ILE A 296 -29.09 12.94 7.81
N GLU A 297 -28.70 14.16 8.17
CA GLU A 297 -29.38 15.19 8.97
C GLU A 297 -29.00 15.32 10.46
N ASP A 298 -28.84 16.60 10.82
CA ASP A 298 -28.64 17.17 12.15
C ASP A 298 -27.26 17.09 12.80
N SER A 299 -26.38 18.02 12.41
CA SER A 299 -25.52 18.79 13.36
C SER A 299 -24.82 19.98 12.68
N LYS A 300 -25.60 20.94 12.17
CA LYS A 300 -25.14 22.34 12.13
C LYS A 300 -25.51 22.97 13.47
N LYS A 301 -24.50 23.31 14.28
CA LYS A 301 -24.47 24.23 15.44
C LYS A 301 -23.87 23.55 16.68
N LYS A 302 -22.56 23.73 16.85
CA LYS A 302 -21.87 24.16 18.08
C LYS A 302 -20.36 23.91 17.90
N VAL A 303 -19.73 24.76 17.09
CA VAL A 303 -18.28 24.95 17.16
C VAL A 303 -18.07 26.34 17.74
N SER A 304 -17.77 26.40 19.03
CA SER A 304 -16.99 27.47 19.63
C SER A 304 -16.46 26.99 20.96
N GLN A 305 -15.13 27.14 21.10
CA GLN A 305 -14.34 27.06 22.32
C GLN A 305 -14.02 25.65 22.84
N ASN A 306 -12.88 25.12 22.40
CA ASN A 306 -11.74 24.90 23.30
C ASN A 306 -10.45 24.69 22.49
N LYS A 307 -9.54 25.66 22.61
CA LYS A 307 -8.15 25.59 22.14
C LYS A 307 -7.32 24.90 23.22
N GLY A 308 -6.54 23.90 22.83
CA GLY A 308 -5.49 23.31 23.65
C GLY A 308 -5.58 21.79 23.77
N MET A 309 -5.26 21.06 22.69
CA MET A 309 -4.92 19.64 22.77
C MET A 309 -3.63 19.39 21.98
N SER A 310 -2.70 18.72 22.65
CA SER A 310 -1.45 18.18 22.12
C SER A 310 -1.71 17.36 20.85
N LYS A 311 -1.01 17.69 19.76
CA LYS A 311 -1.06 16.92 18.51
C LYS A 311 -0.50 15.51 18.79
N GLN A 312 -1.36 14.49 18.87
CA GLN A 312 -0.92 13.11 18.68
C GLN A 312 -0.19 13.04 17.33
N LYS A 313 1.07 12.60 17.35
CA LYS A 313 1.91 12.53 16.15
C LYS A 313 1.39 11.40 15.26
N GLU A 314 0.70 11.74 14.17
CA GLU A 314 0.19 10.76 13.21
C GLU A 314 1.34 9.89 12.66
N ILE A 315 1.10 8.58 12.53
CA ILE A 315 2.04 7.66 11.90
C ILE A 315 2.15 8.05 10.42
N PRO A 316 3.37 8.30 9.91
CA PRO A 316 3.53 8.73 8.53
C PRO A 316 3.19 7.58 7.58
N ASN A 317 2.39 7.93 6.56
CA ASN A 317 2.10 7.07 5.43
C ASN A 317 3.28 7.01 4.46
N TYR A 318 3.43 5.86 3.81
CA TYR A 318 4.38 5.55 2.74
C TYR A 318 3.61 5.12 1.50
N ILE A 319 4.14 5.41 0.32
CA ILE A 319 3.40 5.23 -0.93
C ILE A 319 4.33 4.58 -1.97
N LEU A 320 3.88 3.47 -2.55
CA LEU A 320 4.49 2.84 -3.70
C LEU A 320 3.61 3.06 -4.92
N ILE A 321 4.17 3.74 -5.93
CA ILE A 321 3.52 3.94 -7.22
C ILE A 321 4.09 2.96 -8.21
N ILE A 322 3.21 2.22 -8.87
CA ILE A 322 3.53 1.24 -9.91
C ILE A 322 2.90 1.69 -11.22
N ASP A 323 3.68 2.37 -12.04
CA ASP A 323 3.26 2.83 -13.35
C ASP A 323 3.26 1.66 -14.35
N GLU A 324 2.32 1.66 -15.28
CA GLU A 324 2.18 0.61 -16.31
C GLU A 324 2.08 -0.80 -15.69
N ILE A 325 1.31 -0.93 -14.61
CA ILE A 325 1.25 -2.15 -13.79
C ILE A 325 0.93 -3.40 -14.62
N ASN A 326 0.14 -3.27 -15.68
CA ASN A 326 -0.26 -4.36 -16.56
C ASN A 326 0.80 -4.81 -17.59
N ARG A 327 1.94 -4.11 -17.71
CA ARG A 327 3.00 -4.47 -18.67
C ARG A 327 3.90 -5.61 -18.20
N GLY A 328 3.91 -5.91 -16.91
CA GLY A 328 4.64 -7.04 -16.32
C GLY A 328 3.71 -8.19 -15.92
N ASN A 329 4.26 -9.40 -15.79
CA ASN A 329 3.52 -10.52 -15.20
C ASN A 329 3.41 -10.32 -13.68
N LEU A 330 2.32 -9.70 -13.22
CA LEU A 330 2.12 -9.39 -11.79
C LEU A 330 2.20 -10.60 -10.88
N ALA A 331 1.71 -11.76 -11.31
CA ALA A 331 1.74 -12.97 -10.49
C ALA A 331 3.20 -13.39 -10.24
N SER A 332 4.04 -13.35 -11.27
CA SER A 332 5.47 -13.64 -11.16
C SER A 332 6.23 -12.57 -10.37
N ILE A 333 5.94 -11.28 -10.59
CA ILE A 333 6.61 -10.17 -9.91
C ILE A 333 6.28 -10.14 -8.41
N LEU A 334 5.02 -10.40 -8.04
CA LEU A 334 4.56 -10.38 -6.66
C LEU A 334 4.80 -11.70 -5.93
N GLY A 335 4.97 -12.83 -6.61
CA GLY A 335 5.23 -14.12 -5.97
C GLY A 335 4.32 -14.39 -4.75
N GLU A 336 4.93 -14.62 -3.59
CA GLU A 336 4.25 -14.88 -2.32
C GLU A 336 3.67 -13.61 -1.64
N ILE A 337 4.17 -12.41 -1.96
CA ILE A 337 3.68 -11.17 -1.35
C ILE A 337 2.29 -10.77 -1.87
N ILE A 338 1.80 -11.42 -2.93
CA ILE A 338 0.42 -11.25 -3.44
C ILE A 338 -0.64 -11.45 -2.35
N THR A 339 -0.39 -12.32 -1.37
CA THR A 339 -1.30 -12.53 -0.24
C THR A 339 -1.12 -11.47 0.84
N LEU A 340 0.10 -10.99 1.04
CA LEU A 340 0.44 -10.01 2.08
C LEU A 340 -0.07 -8.60 1.79
N ILE A 341 -0.27 -8.25 0.52
CA ILE A 341 -0.81 -6.93 0.15
C ILE A 341 -2.29 -6.77 0.53
N GLU A 342 -3.01 -7.86 0.80
CA GLU A 342 -4.41 -7.82 1.21
C GLU A 342 -4.58 -7.06 2.54
N PRO A 343 -5.51 -6.10 2.65
CA PRO A 343 -5.63 -5.26 3.84
C PRO A 343 -5.65 -6.04 5.15
N SER A 344 -6.47 -7.09 5.28
CA SER A 344 -6.58 -7.86 6.53
C SER A 344 -5.28 -8.59 6.93
N LYS A 345 -4.42 -8.92 5.95
CA LYS A 345 -3.20 -9.71 6.10
C LYS A 345 -1.95 -8.87 6.41
N ARG A 346 -2.06 -7.55 6.32
CA ARG A 346 -0.97 -6.62 6.60
C ARG A 346 -0.68 -6.49 8.09
N LEU A 347 0.54 -6.04 8.41
CA LEU A 347 1.01 -5.88 9.78
C LEU A 347 0.15 -4.88 10.54
N GLY A 348 -0.36 -5.29 11.70
CA GLY A 348 -1.26 -4.52 12.56
C GLY A 348 -2.75 -4.80 12.35
N ASN A 349 -3.14 -5.75 11.47
CA ASN A 349 -4.53 -6.17 11.28
C ASN A 349 -4.84 -7.55 11.89
N SER A 350 -6.14 -7.87 11.98
CA SER A 350 -6.67 -9.08 12.64
C SER A 350 -6.13 -10.41 12.06
N GLU A 351 -5.85 -10.42 10.76
CA GLU A 351 -5.37 -11.57 10.01
C GLU A 351 -3.91 -11.42 9.56
N GLU A 352 -3.12 -10.59 10.27
CA GLU A 352 -1.70 -10.35 9.98
C GLU A 352 -0.96 -11.64 9.60
N LEU A 353 -0.28 -11.60 8.46
CA LEU A 353 0.51 -12.69 7.91
C LEU A 353 1.95 -12.23 7.70
N LYS A 354 2.89 -13.13 7.94
CA LYS A 354 4.32 -12.96 7.63
C LYS A 354 4.83 -14.20 6.91
N VAL A 355 5.80 -14.00 6.02
CA VAL A 355 6.42 -15.07 5.22
C VAL A 355 7.94 -14.97 5.29
N ILE A 356 8.62 -16.07 4.95
CA ILE A 356 10.06 -16.06 4.74
C ILE A 356 10.28 -15.93 3.23
N LEU A 357 10.98 -14.87 2.82
CA LEU A 357 11.24 -14.62 1.40
C LEU A 357 12.28 -15.63 0.84
N PRO A 358 12.15 -16.07 -0.43
CA PRO A 358 12.94 -17.14 -1.04
C PRO A 358 14.47 -16.99 -0.95
N TYR A 359 15.00 -15.80 -1.20
CA TYR A 359 16.43 -15.55 -1.20
C TYR A 359 16.95 -15.25 0.22
N SER A 360 16.09 -14.76 1.10
CA SER A 360 16.38 -14.58 2.53
C SER A 360 16.44 -15.89 3.33
N GLN A 361 16.05 -17.04 2.75
CA GLN A 361 16.06 -18.33 3.45
C GLN A 361 17.45 -18.87 3.82
N GLY A 362 18.53 -18.37 3.19
CA GLY A 362 19.90 -18.87 3.34
C GLY A 362 20.92 -17.87 3.89
N GLN A 363 20.50 -16.70 4.40
CA GLN A 363 21.44 -15.71 4.93
C GLN A 363 21.70 -15.90 6.43
N LYS A 364 22.94 -16.27 6.76
CA LYS A 364 23.47 -16.20 8.14
C LYS A 364 23.71 -14.73 8.52
N LYS A 365 22.93 -14.17 9.43
CA LYS A 365 23.35 -12.92 10.11
C LYS A 365 24.45 -13.27 11.12
N LYS A 366 25.69 -12.85 10.86
CA LYS A 366 26.72 -12.80 11.90
C LYS A 366 26.19 -11.88 13.00
N LYS A 367 25.96 -12.40 14.22
CA LYS A 367 25.85 -11.53 15.40
C LYS A 367 27.18 -10.79 15.51
N ASP A 368 27.15 -9.47 15.47
CA ASP A 368 28.29 -8.65 15.92
C ASP A 368 28.51 -8.96 17.41
N LYS A 369 29.34 -9.97 17.71
CA LYS A 369 29.94 -10.14 19.05
C LYS A 369 30.80 -8.89 19.25
N LYS A 370 30.24 -7.86 19.91
CA LYS A 370 31.05 -6.81 20.55
C LYS A 370 32.06 -7.53 21.45
N LYS A 371 33.31 -7.64 21.00
CA LYS A 371 34.44 -8.00 21.86
C LYS A 371 34.47 -6.97 22.98
N LYS A 372 34.08 -7.39 24.19
CA LYS A 372 34.58 -6.76 25.40
C LYS A 372 35.95 -7.38 25.61
N ASP A 373 36.99 -6.59 25.38
CA ASP A 373 38.32 -6.90 25.89
C ASP A 373 38.20 -6.97 27.42
N GLN A 374 38.45 -8.15 27.97
CA GLN A 374 38.80 -8.33 29.38
C GLN A 374 40.07 -9.14 29.41
N ASP A 375 41.17 -8.44 29.74
CA ASP A 375 42.43 -9.05 30.08
C ASP A 375 42.39 -9.65 31.50
N GLN A 376 43.09 -10.78 31.61
CA GLN A 376 43.70 -11.42 32.79
C GLN A 376 42.70 -11.96 33.83
N ASP A 377 42.53 -13.27 34.01
CA ASP A 377 43.57 -14.21 34.45
C ASP A 377 43.02 -15.64 34.40
N GLY A 378 43.90 -16.60 34.08
CA GLY A 378 43.90 -17.92 34.71
C GLY A 378 42.86 -18.98 34.31
N GLN A 379 43.37 -19.95 33.54
CA GLN A 379 43.08 -21.39 33.57
C GLN A 379 42.01 -21.97 32.62
N ASN A 380 42.49 -22.95 31.85
CA ASN A 380 41.82 -23.81 30.88
C ASN A 380 40.60 -24.54 31.45
N GLU A 381 39.55 -24.68 30.64
CA GLU A 381 38.94 -25.99 30.35
C GLU A 381 38.51 -26.04 28.87
N ASN A 382 39.02 -27.03 28.14
CA ASN A 382 38.54 -27.39 26.81
C ASN A 382 37.13 -27.98 26.95
N MET A 383 36.09 -27.17 26.73
CA MET A 383 34.79 -27.67 26.32
C MET A 383 34.66 -27.42 24.82
N GLU A 384 34.53 -28.49 24.03
CA GLU A 384 34.02 -28.40 22.67
C GLU A 384 32.61 -27.80 22.73
N GLU A 385 32.51 -26.49 22.55
CA GLU A 385 31.24 -25.82 22.27
C GLU A 385 30.75 -26.32 20.91
N VAL A 386 29.81 -27.27 20.94
CA VAL A 386 28.93 -27.52 19.81
C VAL A 386 28.02 -26.28 19.69
N GLU A 387 28.53 -25.22 19.04
CA GLU A 387 27.74 -24.06 18.64
C GLU A 387 26.72 -24.53 17.59
N GLY A 388 25.56 -25.00 18.06
CA GLY A 388 24.35 -25.04 17.26
C GLY A 388 23.92 -23.60 16.96
N GLU A 389 24.42 -23.02 15.88
CA GLU A 389 23.92 -21.75 15.34
C GLU A 389 22.44 -21.95 14.92
N GLU A 390 21.49 -21.67 15.81
CA GLU A 390 20.08 -21.58 15.43
C GLU A 390 19.90 -20.40 14.45
N GLU A 391 19.62 -20.71 13.19
CA GLU A 391 19.33 -19.74 12.13
C GLU A 391 18.01 -19.01 12.41
N GLU A 392 18.08 -17.79 12.93
CA GLU A 392 16.91 -16.94 13.10
C GLU A 392 16.50 -16.32 11.74
N LYS A 393 15.58 -17.00 11.05
CA LYS A 393 15.06 -16.56 9.74
C LYS A 393 14.17 -15.31 9.90
N GLU A 394 14.52 -14.21 9.22
CA GLU A 394 13.76 -12.97 9.32
C GLU A 394 12.42 -13.08 8.56
N LEU A 395 11.33 -12.86 9.28
CA LEU A 395 9.96 -12.84 8.75
C LEU A 395 9.63 -11.47 8.12
N PHE A 396 9.19 -11.51 6.86
CA PHE A 396 8.72 -10.35 6.11
C PHE A 396 7.20 -10.20 6.18
N GLY A 397 6.72 -8.96 6.25
CA GLY A 397 5.30 -8.63 6.17
C GLY A 397 5.09 -7.19 5.72
N VAL A 398 3.91 -6.92 5.14
CA VAL A 398 3.58 -5.62 4.54
C VAL A 398 2.90 -4.73 5.57
N PRO A 399 3.40 -3.51 5.85
CA PRO A 399 2.84 -2.67 6.90
C PRO A 399 1.55 -1.94 6.49
N ASN A 400 0.72 -1.60 7.49
CA ASN A 400 -0.56 -0.92 7.29
C ASN A 400 -0.47 0.55 6.88
N ASN A 401 0.68 1.19 7.09
CA ASN A 401 0.95 2.56 6.65
C ASN A 401 1.55 2.63 5.23
N LEU A 402 1.65 1.51 4.50
CA LEU A 402 2.04 1.51 3.08
C LEU A 402 0.79 1.58 2.18
N TYR A 403 0.80 2.44 1.18
CA TYR A 403 -0.23 2.52 0.15
C TYR A 403 0.37 2.14 -1.20
N ILE A 404 -0.37 1.39 -2.01
CA ILE A 404 0.04 0.98 -3.35
C ILE A 404 -0.92 1.62 -4.36
N ILE A 405 -0.38 2.39 -5.31
CA ILE A 405 -1.14 3.04 -6.37
C ILE A 405 -0.58 2.58 -7.71
N GLY A 406 -1.34 1.77 -8.44
CA GLY A 406 -1.02 1.36 -9.80
C GLY A 406 -1.63 2.31 -10.84
N THR A 407 -1.00 2.43 -12.00
CA THR A 407 -1.63 2.98 -13.21
C THR A 407 -1.72 1.90 -14.29
N MET A 408 -2.77 1.94 -15.11
CA MET A 408 -2.98 0.98 -16.19
C MET A 408 -3.58 1.66 -17.42
N ASN A 409 -2.92 1.50 -18.57
CA ASN A 409 -3.50 1.86 -19.87
C ASN A 409 -4.40 0.72 -20.36
N THR A 410 -5.66 1.05 -20.68
CA THR A 410 -6.63 0.05 -21.15
C THR A 410 -6.56 -0.26 -22.64
N ALA A 411 -5.89 0.59 -23.42
CA ALA A 411 -5.74 0.41 -24.88
C ALA A 411 -4.60 -0.56 -25.24
N ASP A 412 -3.70 -0.87 -24.30
CA ASP A 412 -2.51 -1.68 -24.56
C ASP A 412 -2.92 -3.12 -24.91
N LYS A 413 -2.57 -3.59 -26.11
CA LYS A 413 -2.97 -4.92 -26.62
C LYS A 413 -2.33 -6.10 -25.89
N ASN A 414 -1.25 -5.87 -25.13
CA ASN A 414 -0.50 -6.88 -24.37
C ASN A 414 -0.99 -7.07 -22.93
N ILE A 415 -2.26 -6.76 -22.64
CA ILE A 415 -2.86 -6.98 -21.32
C ILE A 415 -2.79 -8.47 -21.01
N ALA A 416 -1.86 -8.86 -20.14
CA ALA A 416 -2.10 -10.02 -19.29
C ALA A 416 -3.40 -9.71 -18.55
N LEU A 417 -4.48 -10.43 -18.88
CA LEU A 417 -5.74 -10.37 -18.15
C LEU A 417 -5.40 -10.47 -16.67
N MET A 418 -5.58 -9.37 -15.94
CA MET A 418 -5.15 -9.34 -14.56
C MET A 418 -5.97 -10.39 -13.81
N ASP A 419 -5.28 -11.36 -13.21
CA ASP A 419 -5.93 -12.50 -12.56
C ASP A 419 -7.02 -12.01 -11.58
N THR A 420 -8.15 -12.70 -11.56
CA THR A 420 -9.25 -12.51 -10.59
C THR A 420 -8.72 -12.40 -9.15
N ALA A 421 -7.68 -13.17 -8.82
CA ALA A 421 -7.04 -13.13 -7.51
C ALA A 421 -6.34 -11.78 -7.26
N LEU A 422 -5.71 -11.16 -8.25
CA LEU A 422 -5.16 -9.81 -8.12
C LEU A 422 -6.28 -8.77 -8.07
N ARG A 423 -7.33 -8.96 -8.87
CA ARG A 423 -8.45 -8.02 -8.97
C ARG A 423 -9.17 -7.81 -7.64
N ARG A 424 -9.34 -8.85 -6.83
CA ARG A 424 -9.95 -8.74 -5.49
C ARG A 424 -9.09 -7.96 -4.46
N ARG A 425 -7.82 -7.73 -4.75
CA ARG A 425 -6.84 -7.11 -3.81
C ARG A 425 -6.62 -5.62 -4.09
N PHE A 426 -7.09 -5.12 -5.22
CA PHE A 426 -6.99 -3.72 -5.62
C PHE A 426 -8.38 -3.10 -5.80
N THR A 427 -8.51 -1.83 -5.41
CA THR A 427 -9.67 -1.02 -5.81
C THR A 427 -9.41 -0.41 -7.18
N PHE A 428 -10.31 -0.62 -8.13
CA PHE A 428 -10.21 -0.10 -9.49
C PHE A 428 -10.91 1.24 -9.60
N VAL A 429 -10.17 2.28 -9.98
CA VAL A 429 -10.70 3.63 -10.19
C VAL A 429 -10.55 3.96 -11.67
N GLU A 430 -11.68 4.06 -12.36
CA GLU A 430 -11.69 4.33 -13.78
C GLU A 430 -11.48 5.81 -14.09
N MET A 431 -10.66 6.08 -15.11
CA MET A 431 -10.29 7.40 -15.57
C MET A 431 -10.55 7.53 -17.07
N MET A 432 -11.74 8.02 -17.40
CA MET A 432 -12.16 8.28 -18.78
C MET A 432 -11.77 9.69 -19.24
N SER A 433 -11.84 9.92 -20.54
CA SER A 433 -11.67 11.25 -21.12
C SER A 433 -12.76 12.21 -20.61
N LYS A 434 -12.38 13.46 -20.36
CA LYS A 434 -13.26 14.52 -19.86
C LYS A 434 -13.15 15.75 -20.76
N PRO A 435 -13.83 15.75 -21.91
CA PRO A 435 -13.79 16.89 -22.83
C PRO A 435 -14.22 18.20 -22.16
N ASP A 436 -15.12 18.14 -21.18
CA ASP A 436 -15.65 19.32 -20.45
C ASP A 436 -14.58 20.09 -19.66
N GLU A 437 -13.40 19.49 -19.42
CA GLU A 437 -12.26 20.18 -18.81
C GLU A 437 -11.53 21.11 -19.81
N LEU A 438 -11.81 20.98 -21.12
CA LEU A 438 -11.20 21.76 -22.21
C LEU A 438 -12.02 23.03 -22.51
N LYS A 439 -11.87 24.04 -21.65
CA LYS A 439 -12.63 25.30 -21.77
C LYS A 439 -12.07 26.29 -22.78
N ASN A 440 -10.82 26.10 -23.22
CA ASN A 440 -10.13 27.03 -24.10
C ASN A 440 -10.61 26.88 -25.55
N ARG A 441 -10.57 28.01 -26.28
CA ARG A 441 -10.74 28.07 -27.72
C ARG A 441 -9.42 28.37 -28.38
N ILE A 442 -9.22 27.80 -29.56
CA ILE A 442 -7.98 27.94 -30.31
C ILE A 442 -7.97 29.27 -31.06
N LYS A 443 -6.84 29.97 -30.98
CA LYS A 443 -6.61 31.21 -31.68
C LYS A 443 -5.73 31.03 -32.91
N ASP A 444 -5.86 31.93 -33.88
CA ASP A 444 -4.95 31.98 -35.02
C ASP A 444 -3.68 32.80 -34.70
N LYS A 445 -2.81 32.95 -35.72
CA LYS A 445 -1.56 33.74 -35.65
C LYS A 445 -1.79 35.21 -35.29
N ASP A 446 -2.98 35.74 -35.59
CA ASP A 446 -3.37 37.12 -35.30
C ASP A 446 -4.11 37.23 -33.96
N ASN A 447 -4.06 36.16 -33.13
CA ASN A 447 -4.69 36.05 -31.81
C ASN A 447 -6.23 36.18 -31.86
N GLN A 448 -6.85 35.89 -33.00
CA GLN A 448 -8.31 35.87 -33.18
C GLN A 448 -8.87 34.47 -32.89
N ASP A 449 -10.09 34.40 -32.34
CA ASP A 449 -10.78 33.13 -32.10
C ASP A 449 -11.07 32.44 -33.43
N THR A 450 -10.45 31.28 -33.65
CA THR A 450 -10.72 30.45 -34.84
C THR A 450 -12.14 29.89 -34.82
N GLY A 451 -12.79 29.83 -33.65
CA GLY A 451 -14.09 29.19 -33.42
C GLY A 451 -13.99 27.69 -33.17
N ILE A 452 -12.79 27.13 -33.05
CA ILE A 452 -12.57 25.70 -32.76
C ILE A 452 -12.72 25.45 -31.26
N SER A 453 -13.68 24.59 -30.92
CA SER A 453 -13.90 24.10 -29.55
C SER A 453 -13.20 22.76 -29.35
N LEU A 454 -12.17 22.72 -28.50
CA LEU A 454 -11.44 21.49 -28.17
C LEU A 454 -12.34 20.46 -27.47
N GLU A 455 -13.26 20.91 -26.63
CA GLU A 455 -14.29 20.06 -26.02
C GLU A 455 -15.11 19.32 -27.08
N THR A 456 -15.65 20.06 -28.07
CA THR A 456 -16.51 19.49 -29.12
C THR A 456 -15.70 18.55 -30.01
N LEU A 457 -14.53 18.99 -30.46
CA LEU A 457 -13.61 18.22 -31.29
C LEU A 457 -13.28 16.87 -30.64
N LEU A 458 -12.84 16.87 -29.37
CA LEU A 458 -12.47 15.64 -28.67
C LEU A 458 -13.68 14.74 -28.44
N ARG A 459 -14.84 15.32 -28.08
CA ARG A 459 -16.07 14.57 -27.85
C ARG A 459 -16.53 13.84 -29.12
N VAL A 460 -16.48 14.50 -30.28
CA VAL A 460 -16.89 13.89 -31.55
C VAL A 460 -15.90 12.83 -32.01
N MET A 461 -14.59 13.10 -31.91
CA MET A 461 -13.57 12.09 -32.22
C MET A 461 -13.73 10.85 -31.36
N ASN A 462 -13.91 11.02 -30.05
CA ASN A 462 -14.09 9.90 -29.11
C ASN A 462 -15.35 9.09 -29.40
N LYS A 463 -16.47 9.73 -29.79
CA LYS A 463 -17.67 8.99 -30.23
C LYS A 463 -17.40 8.12 -31.46
N ARG A 464 -16.65 8.63 -32.44
CA ARG A 464 -16.27 7.87 -33.65
C ARG A 464 -15.33 6.72 -33.31
N ILE A 465 -14.34 6.95 -32.45
CA ILE A 465 -13.40 5.91 -32.00
C ILE A 465 -14.14 4.82 -31.22
N GLU A 466 -15.02 5.19 -30.29
CA GLU A 466 -15.81 4.22 -29.51
C GLU A 466 -16.73 3.38 -30.41
N PHE A 467 -17.28 3.97 -31.47
CA PHE A 467 -18.09 3.25 -32.46
C PHE A 467 -17.26 2.26 -33.31
N LEU A 468 -16.05 2.65 -33.71
CA LEU A 468 -15.19 1.82 -34.56
C LEU A 468 -14.37 0.77 -33.79
N LEU A 469 -14.11 1.02 -32.51
CA LEU A 469 -13.36 0.16 -31.59
C LEU A 469 -14.19 -0.07 -30.33
N ASP A 470 -13.87 0.66 -29.25
CA ASP A 470 -14.52 0.60 -27.96
C ASP A 470 -14.18 1.84 -27.11
N ARG A 471 -14.76 1.93 -25.92
CA ARG A 471 -14.50 2.99 -24.93
C ARG A 471 -13.04 3.04 -24.44
N HIS A 472 -12.33 1.92 -24.41
CA HIS A 472 -10.97 1.81 -23.88
C HIS A 472 -9.89 2.40 -24.79
N HIS A 473 -10.23 2.65 -26.05
CA HIS A 473 -9.41 3.34 -27.05
C HIS A 473 -9.74 4.83 -27.20
N THR A 474 -10.61 5.40 -26.36
CA THR A 474 -10.89 6.84 -26.46
C THR A 474 -9.66 7.69 -26.14
N ILE A 475 -9.53 8.85 -26.77
CA ILE A 475 -8.42 9.78 -26.55
C ILE A 475 -8.70 10.61 -25.30
N GLY A 476 -7.74 10.64 -24.38
CA GLY A 476 -7.84 11.45 -23.19
C GLY A 476 -7.59 12.95 -23.42
N HIS A 477 -8.24 13.76 -22.60
CA HIS A 477 -8.21 15.23 -22.66
C HIS A 477 -6.83 15.85 -22.40
N THR A 478 -5.88 15.16 -21.75
CA THR A 478 -4.59 15.76 -21.41
C THR A 478 -3.70 16.03 -22.61
N TYR A 479 -3.95 15.41 -23.77
CA TYR A 479 -3.28 15.78 -25.02
C TYR A 479 -3.59 17.22 -25.45
N PHE A 480 -4.74 17.75 -25.03
CA PHE A 480 -5.28 19.05 -25.44
C PHE A 480 -5.18 20.13 -24.35
N LEU A 481 -4.69 19.77 -23.16
CA LEU A 481 -4.50 20.74 -22.08
C LEU A 481 -3.35 21.70 -22.42
N GLY A 482 -3.62 23.00 -22.31
CA GLY A 482 -2.62 24.05 -22.55
C GLY A 482 -2.42 24.41 -24.02
N LEU A 483 -3.20 23.86 -24.95
CA LEU A 483 -3.19 24.32 -26.35
C LEU A 483 -3.95 25.64 -26.44
N GLU A 484 -3.33 26.65 -27.04
CA GLU A 484 -3.92 27.99 -27.18
C GLU A 484 -3.99 28.45 -28.64
N THR A 485 -3.08 27.97 -29.49
CA THR A 485 -2.93 28.41 -30.88
C THR A 485 -3.21 27.29 -31.88
N LEU A 486 -3.48 27.67 -33.13
CA LEU A 486 -3.69 26.71 -34.23
C LEU A 486 -2.43 25.87 -34.47
N GLU A 487 -1.26 26.47 -34.32
CA GLU A 487 0.03 25.81 -34.39
C GLU A 487 0.16 24.71 -33.33
N ASP A 488 -0.21 24.99 -32.08
CA ASP A 488 -0.21 24.00 -30.99
C ASP A 488 -1.12 22.80 -31.35
N LEU A 489 -2.28 23.08 -31.95
CA LEU A 489 -3.24 22.06 -32.35
C LEU A 489 -2.72 21.21 -33.52
N GLN A 490 -2.12 21.84 -34.52
CA GLN A 490 -1.48 21.16 -35.66
C GLN A 490 -0.37 20.22 -35.20
N GLU A 491 0.54 20.71 -34.35
CA GLU A 491 1.63 19.91 -33.80
C GLU A 491 1.11 18.77 -32.92
N CYS A 492 0.08 19.02 -32.10
CA CYS A 492 -0.55 17.99 -31.29
C CYS A 492 -1.12 16.87 -32.18
N PHE A 493 -1.82 17.22 -33.26
CA PHE A 493 -2.37 16.22 -34.17
C PHE A 493 -1.29 15.43 -34.90
N ALA A 494 -0.29 16.11 -35.45
CA ALA A 494 0.79 15.49 -36.23
C ALA A 494 1.65 14.55 -35.38
N ASN A 495 1.99 14.98 -34.16
CA ASN A 495 2.99 14.28 -33.34
C ASN A 495 2.39 13.35 -32.27
N LYS A 496 1.10 13.50 -31.94
CA LYS A 496 0.47 12.74 -30.85
C LYS A 496 -0.81 12.03 -31.30
N ILE A 497 -1.78 12.76 -31.85
CA ILE A 497 -3.11 12.20 -32.14
C ILE A 497 -3.09 11.22 -33.32
N ILE A 498 -2.53 11.61 -34.47
CA ILE A 498 -2.46 10.74 -35.64
C ILE A 498 -1.61 9.49 -35.36
N PRO A 499 -0.41 9.59 -34.75
CA PRO A 499 0.36 8.41 -34.32
C PRO A 499 -0.42 7.46 -33.41
N LEU A 500 -1.17 8.00 -32.44
CA LEU A 500 -2.01 7.19 -31.57
C LEU A 500 -3.12 6.47 -32.34
N LEU A 501 -3.76 7.16 -33.29
CA LEU A 501 -4.78 6.56 -34.16
C LEU A 501 -4.16 5.49 -35.09
N GLN A 502 -2.94 5.69 -35.59
CA GLN A 502 -2.20 4.67 -36.35
C GLN A 502 -2.01 3.40 -35.53
N GLU A 503 -1.62 3.53 -34.25
CA GLU A 503 -1.48 2.38 -33.35
C GLU A 503 -2.81 1.68 -33.07
N TYR A 504 -3.89 2.44 -32.81
CA TYR A 504 -5.21 1.89 -32.53
C TYR A 504 -5.77 1.10 -33.71
N PHE A 505 -5.69 1.69 -34.90
CA PHE A 505 -6.25 1.13 -36.12
C PHE A 505 -5.26 0.26 -36.92
N TYR A 506 -4.06 -0.03 -36.38
CA TYR A 506 -3.01 -0.81 -37.06
C TYR A 506 -2.72 -0.30 -38.47
N ASP A 507 -2.49 1.00 -38.60
CA ASP A 507 -2.26 1.69 -39.88
C ASP A 507 -3.42 1.60 -40.90
N ASP A 508 -4.65 1.29 -40.46
CA ASP A 508 -5.86 1.39 -41.28
C ASP A 508 -6.31 2.85 -41.43
N TYR A 509 -5.61 3.59 -42.32
CA TYR A 509 -5.84 5.01 -42.58
C TYR A 509 -7.26 5.34 -43.03
N ALA A 510 -8.02 4.40 -43.59
CA ALA A 510 -9.42 4.64 -43.94
C ALA A 510 -10.28 4.84 -42.69
N LYS A 511 -10.04 4.06 -41.63
CA LYS A 511 -10.72 4.25 -40.33
C LYS A 511 -10.26 5.52 -39.62
N ILE A 512 -8.95 5.83 -39.71
CA ILE A 512 -8.42 7.09 -39.16
C ILE A 512 -9.10 8.28 -39.85
N ASP A 513 -9.24 8.25 -41.17
CA ASP A 513 -9.90 9.30 -41.95
C ASP A 513 -11.38 9.45 -41.59
N ILE A 514 -12.08 8.35 -41.27
CA ILE A 514 -13.45 8.40 -40.73
C ILE A 514 -13.48 9.12 -39.38
N VAL A 515 -12.55 8.83 -38.45
CA VAL A 515 -12.45 9.53 -37.16
C VAL A 515 -12.24 11.04 -37.36
N LEU A 516 -11.41 11.40 -38.35
CA LEU A 516 -11.10 12.78 -38.73
C LEU A 516 -12.15 13.41 -39.67
N ASN A 517 -13.24 12.71 -39.98
CA ASN A 517 -14.32 13.16 -40.87
C ASN A 517 -13.88 13.54 -42.30
N GLY A 518 -12.88 12.87 -42.87
CA GLY A 518 -12.38 13.20 -44.21
C GLY A 518 -11.92 14.66 -44.33
N ASN A 519 -11.41 15.24 -43.24
CA ASN A 519 -11.21 16.68 -43.13
C ASN A 519 -10.15 17.25 -44.09
N GLY A 520 -9.26 16.39 -44.60
CA GLY A 520 -8.15 16.74 -45.49
C GLY A 520 -6.76 16.50 -44.90
N MET A 521 -6.65 16.08 -43.64
CA MET A 521 -5.36 15.70 -43.03
C MET A 521 -4.78 14.43 -43.63
N LEU A 522 -5.65 13.51 -44.07
CA LEU A 522 -5.28 12.30 -44.79
C LEU A 522 -5.80 12.40 -46.22
N LYS A 523 -4.90 12.15 -47.18
CA LYS A 523 -5.26 12.12 -48.59
C LYS A 523 -5.06 10.71 -49.14
N GLY A 524 -6.17 10.05 -49.45
CA GLY A 524 -6.17 8.76 -50.14
C GLY A 524 -6.06 8.95 -51.65
N GLU A 525 -5.04 8.37 -52.28
CA GLU A 525 -4.91 8.27 -53.74
C GLU A 525 -5.00 6.80 -54.16
N LYS A 526 -5.62 6.48 -55.31
CA LYS A 526 -5.61 5.10 -55.80
C LYS A 526 -4.19 4.70 -56.15
N VAL A 527 -3.83 3.45 -55.90
CA VAL A 527 -2.51 2.90 -56.26
C VAL A 527 -2.17 3.20 -57.72
N GLN A 528 -3.13 3.06 -58.63
CA GLN A 528 -2.96 3.37 -60.06
C GLN A 528 -2.54 4.82 -60.32
N ASP A 529 -3.07 5.78 -59.56
CA ASP A 529 -2.76 7.21 -59.71
C ASP A 529 -1.36 7.54 -59.15
N VAL A 530 -0.92 6.82 -58.12
CA VAL A 530 0.42 6.99 -57.53
C VAL A 530 1.49 6.48 -58.49
N ILE A 531 1.30 5.29 -59.07
CA ILE A 531 2.23 4.67 -60.03
C ILE A 531 2.43 5.57 -61.26
N THR A 532 1.36 6.20 -61.75
CA THR A 532 1.40 7.02 -62.96
C THR A 532 2.08 8.39 -62.73
N LYS A 533 2.00 8.94 -61.52
CA LYS A 533 2.56 10.25 -61.17
C LYS A 533 4.02 10.20 -60.68
N ASP A 534 4.38 9.18 -59.92
CA ASP A 534 5.69 9.13 -59.26
C ASP A 534 6.75 8.45 -60.14
N LYS A 535 7.72 9.24 -60.63
CA LYS A 535 8.82 8.74 -61.50
C LYS A 535 9.69 7.68 -60.81
N ALA A 536 9.74 7.65 -59.48
CA ALA A 536 10.50 6.64 -58.71
C ALA A 536 9.77 5.29 -58.59
N VAL A 537 8.44 5.30 -58.76
CA VAL A 537 7.57 4.10 -58.71
C VAL A 537 7.21 3.62 -60.13
N LYS A 538 7.70 4.31 -61.17
CA LYS A 538 7.56 3.84 -62.56
C LYS A 538 8.21 2.48 -62.72
N VAL A 539 7.36 1.46 -62.69
CA VAL A 539 7.72 0.09 -63.04
C VAL A 539 8.08 0.10 -64.53
N VAL A 540 9.29 -0.34 -64.88
CA VAL A 540 9.70 -0.51 -66.28
C VAL A 540 8.65 -1.38 -66.98
N ASP A 541 8.17 -1.01 -68.17
CA ASP A 541 7.02 -1.62 -68.88
C ASP A 541 6.95 -3.16 -68.83
N LYS A 542 8.11 -3.82 -68.77
CA LYS A 542 8.27 -5.28 -68.69
C LYS A 542 7.76 -5.91 -67.38
N LEU A 543 7.66 -5.14 -66.29
CA LEU A 543 7.24 -5.58 -64.96
C LEU A 543 5.82 -5.11 -64.59
N GLU A 544 5.21 -4.21 -65.38
CA GLU A 544 3.92 -3.57 -65.06
C GLU A 544 2.75 -4.58 -65.01
N LYS A 545 2.74 -5.57 -65.93
CA LYS A 545 1.71 -6.63 -65.94
C LYS A 545 1.78 -7.52 -64.69
N SER A 546 2.99 -7.91 -64.28
CA SER A 546 3.19 -8.73 -63.07
C SER A 546 2.87 -7.94 -61.81
N PHE A 547 3.24 -6.65 -61.76
CA PHE A 547 2.94 -5.79 -60.62
C PHE A 547 1.43 -5.54 -60.45
N LYS A 548 0.70 -5.24 -61.53
CA LYS A 548 -0.78 -5.10 -61.51
C LYS A 548 -1.50 -6.38 -61.12
N SER A 549 -0.91 -7.56 -61.35
CA SER A 549 -1.48 -8.84 -60.90
C SER A 549 -1.25 -9.14 -59.42
N LEU A 550 -0.26 -8.48 -58.79
CA LEU A 550 0.14 -8.68 -57.38
C LEU A 550 -0.43 -7.61 -56.44
N VAL A 551 -0.85 -6.47 -56.98
CA VAL A 551 -1.31 -5.32 -56.20
C VAL A 551 -2.74 -4.97 -56.61
N ASP A 552 -3.63 -4.87 -55.63
CA ASP A 552 -4.97 -4.33 -55.83
C ASP A 552 -4.88 -2.84 -56.22
N THR A 553 -5.13 -2.56 -57.49
CA THR A 553 -5.00 -1.21 -58.07
C THR A 553 -6.08 -0.24 -57.60
N ASP A 554 -7.22 -0.76 -57.10
CA ASP A 554 -8.30 0.05 -56.53
C ASP A 554 -8.10 0.36 -55.04
N LYS A 555 -7.12 -0.29 -54.40
CA LYS A 555 -6.69 0.05 -53.05
C LYS A 555 -6.24 1.51 -53.00
N LYS A 556 -6.66 2.22 -51.95
CA LYS A 556 -6.19 3.57 -51.64
C LYS A 556 -4.91 3.50 -50.81
N VAL A 557 -3.92 4.30 -51.19
CA VAL A 557 -2.74 4.61 -50.39
C VAL A 557 -2.95 5.99 -49.80
N TYR A 558 -2.85 6.09 -48.49
CA TYR A 558 -3.04 7.34 -47.77
C TYR A 558 -1.70 8.00 -47.50
N LYS A 559 -1.67 9.33 -47.59
CA LYS A 559 -0.56 10.17 -47.17
C LYS A 559 -1.06 11.24 -46.20
N ILE A 560 -0.28 11.52 -45.18
CA ILE A 560 -0.51 12.67 -44.28
C ILE A 560 -0.15 13.93 -45.07
N THR A 561 -1.04 14.92 -45.10
CA THR A 561 -0.81 16.20 -45.79
C THR A 561 0.09 17.13 -44.98
N GLU A 562 0.68 18.14 -45.63
CA GLU A 562 1.57 19.09 -44.96
C GLU A 562 0.83 19.92 -43.90
N LEU A 563 1.47 20.15 -42.74
CA LEU A 563 0.89 20.87 -41.61
C LEU A 563 0.40 22.27 -41.99
N ASN A 564 1.10 22.97 -42.89
CA ASN A 564 0.71 24.30 -43.39
C ASN A 564 -0.67 24.30 -44.05
N GLY A 565 -1.17 23.15 -44.53
CA GLY A 565 -2.49 22.99 -45.11
C GLY A 565 -3.60 22.72 -44.09
N TRP A 566 -3.29 22.55 -42.81
CA TRP A 566 -4.27 22.25 -41.75
C TRP A 566 -4.79 23.55 -41.12
N ASP A 567 -5.48 24.36 -41.91
CA ASP A 567 -6.08 25.60 -41.40
C ASP A 567 -7.25 25.34 -40.44
N GLY A 568 -7.80 26.40 -39.84
CA GLY A 568 -8.92 26.26 -38.91
C GLY A 568 -10.19 25.65 -39.55
N GLY A 569 -10.34 25.71 -40.86
CA GLY A 569 -11.42 25.06 -41.60
C GLY A 569 -11.29 23.53 -41.60
N VAL A 570 -10.07 22.99 -41.65
CA VAL A 570 -9.81 21.55 -41.55
C VAL A 570 -10.26 21.01 -40.18
N PHE A 571 -9.91 21.68 -39.10
CA PHE A 571 -10.31 21.24 -37.75
C PHE A 571 -11.81 21.39 -37.48
N LYS A 572 -12.46 22.44 -38.01
CA LYS A 572 -13.92 22.64 -37.88
C LYS A 572 -14.77 21.54 -38.54
N LYS A 573 -14.21 20.78 -39.47
CA LYS A 573 -14.90 19.64 -40.08
C LYS A 573 -15.02 18.45 -39.13
N ILE A 574 -14.12 18.34 -38.14
CA ILE A 574 -14.14 17.23 -37.16
C ILE A 574 -15.36 17.38 -36.28
#